data_AF-A0A5A9FWU3-F1
#
_entry.id   AF-A0A5A9FWU3-F1
#
_cell.length_a   1.000
_cell.length_b   1.000
_cell.length_c   1.000
_cell.angle_alpha   90.00
_cell.angle_beta   90.00
_cell.angle_gamma   90.00
#
_symmetry.space_group_name_H-M   'P 1'
#
loop_
_entity.id
_entity.type
_entity.pdbx_description
1 polymer ?
#
loop_
_entity_poly.entity_id
_entity_poly.type
_entity_poly.pdbx_seq_one_letter_code
_entity_poly.pdbx_strand_id
1 'polypeptide(L)' 'MTMTVTTLSDLNALIARVKAAQARFADYPQEKVDLIFRSAALAAANARIPLAKMAVAETGMGVMEDKV' A
#
# COMPACT_ATOMS: atom_id res chain seq x y z
N MET A 1 -5.28 -14.55 -5.04
CA MET A 1 -5.72 -13.85 -6.27
C MET A 1 -5.92 -12.39 -5.95
N THR A 2 -5.17 -11.49 -6.59
CA THR A 2 -5.44 -10.06 -6.57
C THR A 2 -6.65 -9.79 -7.46
N MET A 3 -7.69 -9.13 -6.92
CA MET A 3 -8.83 -8.68 -7.72
C MET A 3 -8.41 -7.42 -8.48
N THR A 4 -8.38 -7.48 -9.81
CA THR A 4 -8.20 -6.30 -10.67
C THR A 4 -9.46 -5.44 -10.63
N VAL A 5 -9.32 -4.14 -10.45
CA VAL A 5 -10.44 -3.19 -10.41
C VAL A 5 -10.46 -2.43 -11.72
N THR A 6 -11.36 -2.80 -12.62
CA THR A 6 -11.47 -2.18 -13.96
C THR A 6 -12.88 -1.71 -14.29
N THR A 7 -13.89 -2.12 -13.50
CA THR A 7 -15.29 -1.72 -13.67
C THR A 7 -15.85 -1.04 -12.41
N LEU A 8 -16.99 -0.37 -12.55
CA LEU A 8 -17.73 0.21 -11.43
C LEU A 8 -18.15 -0.85 -10.40
N SER A 9 -18.51 -2.05 -10.87
CA SER A 9 -18.86 -3.17 -10.00
C SER A 9 -17.66 -3.61 -9.15
N ASP A 10 -16.47 -3.71 -9.77
CA ASP A 10 -15.24 -4.06 -9.06
C ASP A 10 -14.87 -3.02 -8.01
N LEU A 11 -15.05 -1.74 -8.35
CA LEU A 11 -14.79 -0.63 -7.44
C LEU A 11 -15.74 -0.70 -6.23
N ASN A 12 -17.03 -0.90 -6.44
CA ASN A 12 -18.00 -1.05 -5.35
C ASN A 12 -17.67 -2.25 -4.46
N ALA A 13 -17.25 -3.37 -5.05
CA ALA A 13 -16.80 -4.54 -4.31
C ALA A 13 -15.51 -4.27 -3.51
N LEU A 14 -14.55 -3.53 -4.08
CA LEU A 14 -13.34 -3.11 -3.37
C LEU A 14 -13.69 -2.21 -2.18
N ILE A 15 -14.54 -1.20 -2.39
CA ILE A 15 -14.98 -0.27 -1.34
C ILE A 15 -15.64 -1.03 -0.18
N ALA A 16 -16.54 -1.97 -0.49
CA ALA A 16 -17.19 -2.79 0.53
C ALA A 16 -16.19 -3.60 1.36
N ARG A 17 -15.18 -4.20 0.72
CA ARG A 17 -14.11 -4.93 1.43
C ARG A 17 -13.25 -4.01 2.29
N VAL A 18 -12.86 -2.84 1.77
CA VAL A 18 -12.04 -1.87 2.51
C VAL A 18 -12.82 -1.32 3.71
N LYS A 19 -14.11 -1.04 3.58
CA LYS A 19 -14.97 -0.61 4.69
C LYS A 19 -15.04 -1.65 5.80
N ALA A 20 -15.20 -2.92 5.45
CA ALA A 20 -15.19 -4.01 6.42
C ALA A 20 -13.82 -4.18 7.09
N ALA A 21 -12.73 -4.02 6.34
CA ALA A 21 -11.37 -4.08 6.89
C ALA A 21 -11.09 -2.91 7.85
N GLN A 22 -11.51 -1.70 7.52
CA GLN A 22 -11.35 -0.52 8.37
C GLN A 22 -12.14 -0.66 9.67
N ALA A 23 -13.38 -1.16 9.63
CA ALA A 23 -14.17 -1.42 10.82
C ALA A 23 -13.45 -2.39 11.78
N ARG A 24 -12.86 -3.47 11.26
CA ARG A 24 -12.06 -4.40 12.08
C ARG A 24 -10.76 -3.78 12.59
N PHE A 25 -10.12 -2.94 11.79
CA PHE A 25 -8.88 -2.26 12.17
C PHE A 25 -9.12 -1.24 13.29
N ALA A 26 -10.30 -0.61 13.32
CA ALA A 26 -10.68 0.35 14.37
C ALA A 26 -10.75 -0.28 15.77
N ASP A 27 -10.99 -1.59 15.88
CA ASP A 27 -11.05 -2.31 17.15
C ASP A 27 -9.66 -2.79 17.63
N TYR A 28 -8.59 -2.52 16.89
CA TYR A 28 -7.26 -2.99 17.26
C TYR A 28 -6.69 -2.19 18.44
N PRO A 29 -6.06 -2.87 19.42
CA PRO A 29 -5.33 -2.18 20.46
C PRO A 29 -4.11 -1.45 19.87
N GLN A 30 -3.67 -0.38 20.54
CA GLN A 30 -2.57 0.46 20.08
C GLN A 30 -1.30 -0.36 19.76
N GLU A 31 -0.95 -1.34 20.60
CA GLU A 31 0.23 -2.20 20.38
C GLU A 31 0.18 -2.95 19.05
N LYS A 32 -1.03 -3.38 18.62
CA LYS A 32 -1.22 -4.05 17.34
C LYS A 32 -1.13 -3.07 16.18
N VAL A 33 -1.63 -1.85 16.36
CA VAL A 33 -1.47 -0.75 15.39
C VAL A 33 0.02 -0.41 15.21
N ASP A 34 0.77 -0.28 16.32
CA ASP A 34 2.20 0.02 16.31
C ASP A 34 3.02 -1.08 15.63
N LEU A 35 2.68 -2.34 15.88
CA LEU A 35 3.30 -3.48 15.21
C LEU A 35 3.10 -3.41 13.69
N ILE A 36 1.86 -3.18 13.25
CA ILE A 36 1.54 -3.05 11.82
C ILE A 36 2.30 -1.87 11.20
N PHE A 37 2.31 -0.72 11.89
CA PHE A 37 3.04 0.47 11.44
C PHE A 37 4.53 0.19 11.26
N ARG A 38 5.17 -0.38 12.28
CA ARG A 38 6.61 -0.72 12.23
C ARG A 38 6.91 -1.69 11.10
N SER A 39 6.12 -2.75 10.95
CA SER A 39 6.30 -3.75 9.89
C SER A 39 6.17 -3.14 8.49
N ALA A 40 5.14 -2.30 8.27
CA ALA A 40 4.93 -1.64 6.99
C ALA A 40 6.04 -0.64 6.66
N ALA A 41 6.46 0.17 7.63
CA ALA A 41 7.54 1.14 7.47
C ALA A 41 8.87 0.46 7.13
N LEU A 42 9.22 -0.64 7.82
CA LEU A 42 10.43 -1.40 7.53
C LEU A 42 10.39 -2.05 6.14
N ALA A 43 9.24 -2.60 5.74
CA ALA A 43 9.08 -3.17 4.41
C ALA A 43 9.26 -2.11 3.32
N ALA A 44 8.66 -0.93 3.49
CA ALA A 44 8.84 0.20 2.57
C ALA A 44 10.30 0.67 2.51
N ALA A 45 10.94 0.84 3.66
CA ALA A 45 12.35 1.25 3.74
C ALA A 45 13.28 0.23 3.07
N ASN A 46 13.02 -1.07 3.21
CA ASN A 46 13.79 -2.12 2.55
C ASN A 46 13.52 -2.16 1.03
N ALA A 47 12.32 -1.78 0.58
CA ALA A 47 11.91 -1.76 -0.82
C ALA A 47 12.16 -0.42 -1.54
N ARG A 48 12.74 0.58 -0.87
CA ARG A 48 12.93 1.93 -1.44
C ARG A 48 13.64 1.96 -2.80
N ILE A 49 14.73 1.19 -2.95
CA ILE A 49 15.50 1.14 -4.21
C ILE A 49 14.70 0.49 -5.36
N PRO A 50 14.13 -0.72 -5.20
CA PRO A 50 13.34 -1.30 -6.29
C PRO A 50 12.13 -0.45 -6.66
N LEU A 51 11.44 0.16 -5.68
CA LEU A 51 10.31 1.05 -5.95
C LEU A 51 10.74 2.33 -6.69
N ALA A 52 11.87 2.94 -6.29
CA ALA A 52 12.42 4.11 -6.98
C ALA A 52 12.77 3.80 -8.44
N LYS A 53 13.41 2.65 -8.69
CA LYS A 53 13.70 2.17 -10.06
C LYS A 53 12.44 1.95 -10.88
N MET A 54 11.42 1.33 -10.30
CA MET A 54 10.13 1.13 -10.98
C MET A 54 9.49 2.47 -11.36
N ALA A 55 9.47 3.43 -10.45
CA ALA A 55 8.88 4.74 -10.70
C ALA A 55 9.60 5.50 -11.83
N VAL A 56 10.93 5.50 -11.87
CA VAL A 56 11.69 6.13 -12.97
C VAL A 56 11.44 5.40 -14.29
N ALA A 57 11.47 4.07 -14.29
CA ALA A 57 11.26 3.27 -15.50
C ALA A 57 9.84 3.42 -16.08
N GLU A 58 8.83 3.50 -15.23
CA GLU A 58 7.42 3.63 -15.64
C GLU A 58 7.10 5.05 -16.12
N THR A 59 7.58 6.08 -15.40
CA THR A 59 7.20 7.47 -15.68
C THR A 59 8.15 8.19 -16.63
N GLY A 60 9.40 7.73 -16.74
CA GLY A 60 10.47 8.44 -17.46
C GLY A 60 10.90 9.75 -16.80
N MET A 61 10.52 10.01 -15.53
CA MET A 61 10.73 11.29 -14.85
C MET A 61 11.56 11.17 -13.56
N GLY A 62 12.43 12.16 -13.34
CA GLY A 62 13.21 12.35 -12.11
C GLY A 62 14.49 11.50 -12.03
N VAL A 63 15.19 11.62 -10.90
CA VAL A 63 16.42 10.87 -10.58
C VAL A 63 16.09 9.78 -9.56
N MET A 64 16.65 8.58 -9.71
CA MET A 64 16.30 7.41 -8.88
C MET A 64 16.69 7.63 -7.42
N GLU A 65 17.88 8.18 -7.18
CA GLU A 65 18.45 8.45 -5.87
C GLU A 65 17.59 9.43 -5.04
N ASP A 66 16.89 10.35 -5.69
CA ASP A 66 15.99 11.33 -5.04
C ASP A 66 14.62 10.74 -4.69
N LYS A 67 14.30 9.51 -5.14
CA LYS A 67 13.03 8.80 -4.93
C LYS A 67 13.11 7.73 -3.83
N VAL A 68 14.17 7.76 -3.03
CA VAL A 68 14.54 6.74 -2.02
C VAL A 68 14.20 7.18 -0.60
#